data_AF-A0A7W6HTX0-F1
#
_entry.id   AF-A0A7W6HTX0-F1
#
_cell.length_a   1.000
_cell.length_b   1.000
_cell.length_c   1.000
_cell.angle_alpha   90.00
_cell.angle_beta   90.00
_cell.angle_gamma   90.00
#
_symmetry.space_group_name_H-M   'P 1'
#
loop_
_entity.id
_entity.type
_entity.pdbx_description
1 polymer ?
#
loop_
_entity_poly.entity_id
_entity_poly.type
_entity_poly.pdbx_seq_one_letter_code
_entity_poly.pdbx_strand_id
1 'polypeptide(L)'
;MVDHMPHAVVGSDFAEKEVGELTDEIYERLGIRIETTELYEDGKRVLVLSVPSRLVGRLLRFEGVPLMCTGESLRAMSDAEIFRILSE
;
A
#
# COMPACT_ATOMS: atom_id res chain seq x y z
N MET A 1 21.43 5.43 3.09
CA MET A 1 20.07 5.23 3.63
C MET A 1 20.27 4.82 5.08
N VAL A 2 19.63 5.48 6.04
CA VAL A 2 19.94 5.29 7.47
C VAL A 2 19.02 4.19 8.00
N ASP A 3 19.46 2.93 7.85
CA ASP A 3 18.81 1.68 8.30
C ASP A 3 18.85 1.48 9.83
N HIS A 4 18.72 2.56 10.61
CA HIS A 4 18.71 2.47 12.07
C HIS A 4 17.30 2.70 12.60
N MET A 5 16.78 1.70 13.31
CA MET A 5 15.51 1.79 14.04
C MET A 5 15.72 2.48 15.40
N PRO A 6 14.80 3.38 15.84
CA PRO A 6 13.62 3.85 15.12
C PRO A 6 13.95 4.85 14.02
N HIS A 7 13.22 4.78 12.90
CA HIS A 7 13.37 5.71 11.78
C HIS A 7 12.98 7.14 12.19
N ALA A 8 13.74 8.13 11.71
CA ALA A 8 13.43 9.53 11.95
C ALA A 8 12.18 9.98 11.17
N VAL A 9 11.21 10.59 11.85
CA VAL A 9 10.03 11.16 11.21
C VAL A 9 10.40 12.44 10.46
N VAL A 10 10.21 12.44 9.13
CA VAL A 10 10.52 13.58 8.26
C VAL A 10 9.31 14.44 7.92
N GLY A 11 8.10 13.88 8.00
CA GLY A 11 6.86 14.53 7.58
C GLY A 11 6.60 14.42 6.08
N SER A 12 5.35 14.68 5.66
CA SER A 12 4.90 14.68 4.27
C SER A 12 3.76 15.67 4.04
N ASP A 13 3.91 16.48 3.00
CA ASP A 13 2.88 17.39 2.45
C ASP A 13 2.02 16.71 1.35
N PHE A 14 2.28 15.43 1.06
CA PHE A 14 1.57 14.69 0.03
C PHE A 14 0.07 14.62 0.28
N ALA A 15 -0.72 14.97 -0.76
CA ALA A 15 -2.18 14.99 -0.73
C ALA A 15 -2.77 15.79 0.44
N GLU A 16 -2.11 16.87 0.88
CA GLU A 16 -2.67 17.76 1.89
C GLU A 16 -4.00 18.36 1.38
N LYS A 17 -5.09 18.17 2.14
CA LYS A 17 -6.48 18.56 1.78
C LYS A 17 -7.08 17.82 0.57
N GLU A 18 -6.32 16.97 -0.10
CA GLU A 18 -6.73 16.18 -1.27
C GLU A 18 -6.76 14.67 -0.96
N VAL A 19 -6.77 14.29 0.34
CA VAL A 19 -6.77 12.88 0.76
C VAL A 19 -7.98 12.11 0.21
N GLY A 20 -9.15 12.76 0.11
CA GLY A 20 -10.36 12.16 -0.48
C GLY A 20 -10.18 11.86 -1.97
N GLU A 21 -9.64 12.81 -2.71
CA GLU A 21 -9.36 12.63 -4.15
C GLU A 21 -8.31 11.53 -4.37
N LEU A 22 -7.29 11.47 -3.51
CA LEU A 22 -6.31 10.38 -3.51
C LEU A 22 -6.98 9.01 -3.30
N THR A 23 -7.90 8.89 -2.34
CA THR A 23 -8.60 7.63 -2.09
C THR A 23 -9.47 7.21 -3.27
N ASP A 24 -10.13 8.18 -3.91
CA ASP A 24 -10.96 7.93 -5.09
C ASP A 24 -10.10 7.54 -6.29
N GLU A 25 -8.98 8.23 -6.56
CA GLU A 25 -8.07 7.89 -7.66
C GLU A 25 -7.47 6.48 -7.49
N ILE A 26 -7.08 6.12 -6.26
CA ILE A 26 -6.58 4.78 -5.94
C ILE A 26 -7.66 3.73 -6.23
N TYR A 27 -8.91 4.01 -5.85
CA TYR A 27 -10.02 3.11 -6.11
C TYR A 27 -10.32 2.99 -7.62
N GLU A 28 -10.32 4.09 -8.36
CA GLU A 28 -10.56 4.07 -9.81
C GLU A 28 -9.47 3.30 -10.57
N ARG A 29 -8.20 3.49 -10.20
CA ARG A 29 -7.07 2.88 -10.91
C ARG A 29 -6.81 1.44 -10.53
N LEU A 30 -6.96 1.09 -9.25
CA LEU A 30 -6.59 -0.23 -8.72
C LEU A 30 -7.80 -1.09 -8.33
N GLY A 31 -8.99 -0.48 -8.14
CA GLY A 31 -10.17 -1.17 -7.64
C GLY A 31 -10.06 -1.58 -6.17
N ILE A 32 -9.14 -0.97 -5.42
CA ILE A 32 -8.86 -1.30 -4.01
C ILE A 32 -9.31 -0.13 -3.15
N ARG A 33 -10.23 -0.41 -2.21
CA ARG A 33 -10.62 0.58 -1.22
C ARG A 33 -9.60 0.59 -0.08
N ILE A 34 -8.95 1.72 0.12
CA ILE A 34 -8.00 1.93 1.23
C ILE A 34 -8.61 2.82 2.31
N GLU A 35 -8.06 2.75 3.51
CA GLU A 35 -8.37 3.70 4.59
C GLU A 35 -7.17 4.61 4.83
N THR A 36 -7.40 5.90 4.97
CA THR A 36 -6.35 6.91 5.16
C THR A 36 -6.46 7.55 6.52
N THR A 37 -5.34 7.73 7.21
CA THR A 37 -5.29 8.42 8.50
C THR A 37 -4.13 9.39 8.54
N GLU A 38 -4.40 10.62 8.98
CA GLU A 38 -3.38 11.65 9.16
C GLU A 38 -2.92 11.66 10.62
N LEU A 39 -1.62 11.45 10.83
CA LEU A 39 -0.97 11.53 12.12
C LEU A 39 -0.05 12.76 12.16
N TYR A 40 0.17 13.31 13.34
CA TYR A 40 1.04 14.45 13.55
C TYR A 40 2.00 14.15 14.69
N GLU A 41 3.31 14.20 14.42
CA GLU A 41 4.37 14.00 15.40
C GLU A 41 5.32 15.20 15.36
N ASP A 42 5.50 15.90 16.47
CA ASP A 42 6.33 17.13 16.54
C ASP A 42 6.01 18.19 15.46
N GLY A 43 4.72 18.31 15.10
CA GLY A 43 4.27 19.23 14.05
C GLY A 43 4.52 18.74 12.62
N LYS A 44 5.04 17.52 12.44
CA LYS A 44 5.22 16.88 11.13
C LYS A 44 4.05 15.96 10.82
N ARG A 45 3.43 16.16 9.67
CA ARG A 45 2.32 15.35 9.17
C ARG A 45 2.80 14.02 8.59
N VAL A 46 2.16 12.92 8.95
CA VAL A 46 2.41 11.57 8.41
C VAL A 46 1.08 11.03 7.88
N LEU A 47 1.03 10.70 6.59
CA LEU A 47 -0.13 10.06 5.98
C LEU A 47 0.03 8.54 6.04
N VAL A 48 -0.86 7.88 6.76
CA VAL A 48 -0.91 6.42 6.88
C VAL A 48 -1.97 5.87 5.93
N LEU A 49 -1.56 4.97 5.03
CA LEU A 49 -2.44 4.25 4.12
C LEU A 49 -2.61 2.82 4.63
N SER A 50 -3.81 2.47 5.09
CA SER A 50 -4.17 1.11 5.45
C SER A 50 -4.75 0.41 4.22
N VAL A 51 -4.02 -0.58 3.72
CA VAL A 51 -4.42 -1.36 2.54
C VAL A 51 -5.03 -2.68 3.02
N PRO A 52 -6.28 -3.00 2.63
CA PRO A 52 -6.90 -4.26 3.04
C PRO A 52 -6.18 -5.46 2.41
N SER A 53 -6.33 -6.61 3.05
CA SER A 53 -5.91 -7.88 2.45
C SER A 53 -6.74 -8.17 1.19
N ARG A 54 -6.13 -8.91 0.26
CA ARG A 54 -6.81 -9.39 -0.96
C ARG A 54 -8.05 -10.22 -0.61
N LEU A 55 -9.05 -10.19 -1.49
CA LEU A 55 -10.18 -11.13 -1.42
C LEU A 55 -9.68 -12.56 -1.69
N VAL A 56 -10.34 -13.54 -1.08
CA VAL A 56 -10.04 -14.97 -1.30
C VAL A 56 -10.20 -15.30 -2.78
N GLY A 57 -9.27 -16.08 -3.34
CA GLY A 57 -9.29 -16.43 -4.77
C GLY A 57 -8.94 -15.27 -5.72
N ARG A 58 -8.54 -14.10 -5.22
CA ARG A 58 -8.21 -12.92 -6.05
C ARG A 58 -6.76 -12.50 -5.88
N LEU A 59 -6.11 -12.25 -7.02
CA LEU A 59 -4.76 -11.69 -7.08
C LEU A 59 -4.83 -10.17 -7.13
N LEU A 60 -3.98 -9.51 -6.36
CA LEU A 60 -3.70 -8.08 -6.56
C LEU A 60 -2.66 -7.96 -7.67
N ARG A 61 -3.00 -7.22 -8.71
CA ARG A 61 -2.15 -7.02 -9.88
C ARG A 61 -1.88 -5.53 -10.03
N PHE A 62 -0.64 -5.22 -10.38
CA PHE A 62 -0.26 -3.88 -10.80
C PHE A 62 0.27 -3.99 -12.23
N GLU A 63 -0.30 -3.20 -13.15
CA GLU A 63 0.00 -3.26 -14.59
C GLU A 63 -0.05 -4.69 -15.17
N GLY A 64 -1.00 -5.51 -14.68
CA GLY A 64 -1.21 -6.88 -15.12
C GLY A 64 -0.31 -7.93 -14.45
N VAL A 65 0.71 -7.51 -13.69
CA VAL A 65 1.64 -8.41 -12.99
C VAL A 65 1.17 -8.65 -11.55
N PRO A 66 1.00 -9.90 -11.09
CA PRO A 66 0.77 -10.20 -9.69
C PRO A 66 2.05 -9.94 -8.88
N LEU A 67 1.98 -9.03 -7.93
CA LEU A 67 3.11 -8.66 -7.06
C LEU A 67 2.89 -9.17 -5.64
N MET A 68 3.98 -9.42 -4.94
CA MET A 68 4.00 -9.76 -3.51
C MET A 68 5.08 -8.96 -2.79
N CYS A 69 4.82 -8.59 -1.53
CA CYS A 69 5.82 -7.97 -0.67
C CYS A 69 6.82 -9.03 -0.18
N THR A 70 8.10 -8.83 -0.48
CA THR A 70 9.20 -9.60 0.07
C THR A 70 9.99 -8.73 1.04
N GLY A 71 9.44 -8.55 2.25
CA GLY A 71 9.95 -7.58 3.22
C GLY A 71 9.71 -6.16 2.74
N GLU A 72 10.78 -5.47 2.34
CA GLU A 72 10.77 -4.05 1.95
C GLU A 72 10.64 -3.82 0.43
N SER A 73 10.63 -4.89 -0.37
CA SER A 73 10.55 -4.81 -1.83
C SER A 73 9.31 -5.51 -2.38
N LEU A 74 8.84 -5.06 -3.55
CA LEU A 74 7.84 -5.76 -4.35
C LEU A 74 8.52 -6.68 -5.35
N ARG A 75 8.07 -7.93 -5.43
CA ARG A 75 8.53 -8.91 -6.43
C ARG A 75 7.36 -9.54 -7.15
N ALA A 76 7.60 -9.98 -8.39
CA ALA A 76 6.65 -10.80 -9.12
C ALA A 76 6.38 -12.10 -8.34
N MET A 77 5.10 -12.46 -8.27
CA MET A 77 4.65 -13.66 -7.59
C MET A 77 5.04 -14.91 -8.39
N SER A 78 5.44 -15.98 -7.69
CA SER A 78 5.71 -17.28 -8.32
C SER A 78 4.41 -17.99 -8.72
N ASP A 79 4.46 -18.87 -9.72
CA ASP A 79 3.30 -19.67 -10.15
C ASP A 79 2.70 -20.51 -9.01
N ALA A 80 3.54 -21.01 -8.09
CA ALA A 80 3.08 -21.79 -6.94
C ALA A 80 2.22 -20.95 -5.97
N GLU A 81 2.64 -19.72 -5.69
CA GLU A 81 1.87 -18.80 -4.84
C GLU A 81 0.60 -18.32 -5.56
N ILE A 82 0.67 -18.06 -6.87
CA ILE A 82 -0.52 -17.76 -7.68
C ILE A 82 -1.53 -18.89 -7.57
N PHE A 83 -1.10 -20.14 -7.77
CA PHE A 83 -1.97 -21.31 -7.71
C PHE A 83 -2.58 -21.48 -6.32
N ARG A 84 -1.78 -21.28 -5.27
CA ARG A 84 -2.23 -21.33 -3.88
C ARG A 84 -3.36 -20.33 -3.64
N ILE A 85 -3.16 -19.07 -4.02
CA ILE A 85 -4.16 -17.99 -3.85
C ILE A 85 -5.46 -18.30 -4.60
N LEU A 86 -5.35 -18.82 -5.82
CA LEU A 86 -6.52 -19.15 -6.64
C LEU A 86 -7.29 -20.39 -6.15
N SER A 87 -6.67 -21.21 -5.29
CA SER A 87 -7.22 -22.47 -4.79
C SER A 87 -7.67 -22.41 -3.32
N GLU A 88 -7.69 -21.21 -2.72
CA GLU A 88 -8.21 -20.97 -1.37
C GLU A 88 -9.74 -21.05 -1.28
#